data_AF-A0A7X5DIC3-F1
#
_entry.id   AF-A0A7X5DIC3-F1
#
_cell.length_a   1.000
_cell.length_b   1.000
_cell.length_c   1.000
_cell.angle_alpha   90.00
_cell.angle_beta   90.00
_cell.angle_gamma   90.00
#
_symmetry.space_group_name_H-M   'P 1'
#
loop_
_entity.id
_entity.type
_entity.pdbx_description
1 polymer ?
#
loop_
_entity_poly.entity_id
_entity_poly.type
_entity_poly.pdbx_seq_one_letter_code
_entity_poly.pdbx_strand_id
1 'polypeptide(L)'
;MRKIVDDVKDMSMCELMDNCMFIKNGEAWYRNFNEEMPFRDSMRKLIKHHVLSEDIYEDIDNMDAEQFDDMMLTDYGALADWESIEFVLAVFYIMGCGMAEVREWLKEYEDNMVHCENCKYFQYKHISDIHDETKTVFKGHICQISNQVVYEEDYCSKGEIDMNIEKEKAEIVEKIKTGKEL
;
A
#
# COMPACT_ATOMS: atom_id res chain seq x y z
N MET A 1 5.74 -3.92 6.42
CA MET A 1 5.05 -2.62 6.55
C MET A 1 4.21 -2.69 7.81
N ARG A 2 3.77 -1.59 8.41
CA ARG A 2 2.75 -1.61 9.48
C ARG A 2 1.45 -1.03 8.94
N LYS A 3 0.33 -1.21 9.64
CA LYS A 3 -0.90 -0.48 9.30
C LYS A 3 -0.61 1.02 9.38
N ILE A 4 -0.97 1.77 8.34
CA ILE A 4 -0.75 3.22 8.35
C ILE A 4 -1.56 3.82 9.50
N VAL A 5 -0.91 4.59 10.36
CA VAL A 5 -1.54 5.26 11.51
C VAL A 5 -2.27 6.52 11.08
N ASP A 6 -3.30 6.91 11.82
CA ASP A 6 -4.13 8.07 11.49
C ASP A 6 -3.48 9.41 11.89
N ASP A 7 -2.60 9.43 12.91
CA ASP A 7 -1.88 10.66 13.30
C ASP A 7 -0.70 10.89 12.35
N VAL A 8 -0.79 11.99 11.61
CA VAL A 8 0.21 12.47 10.64
C VAL A 8 1.60 12.60 11.27
N LYS A 9 1.69 12.96 12.56
CA LYS A 9 2.98 13.11 13.27
C LYS A 9 3.73 11.80 13.43
N ASP A 10 2.99 10.71 13.42
CA ASP A 10 3.51 9.36 13.59
C ASP A 10 3.70 8.64 12.24
N MET A 11 3.37 9.28 11.12
CA MET A 11 3.59 8.74 9.77
C MET A 11 5.04 8.97 9.31
N SER A 12 5.65 7.92 8.77
CA SER A 12 6.89 8.00 7.99
C SER A 12 6.64 8.63 6.60
N MET A 13 7.71 8.98 5.90
CA MET A 13 7.59 9.53 4.53
C MET A 13 6.85 8.59 3.58
N CYS A 14 7.07 7.27 3.68
CA CYS A 14 6.33 6.31 2.85
C CYS A 14 4.84 6.32 3.18
N GLU A 15 4.49 6.32 4.47
CA GLU A 15 3.10 6.34 4.90
C GLU A 15 2.39 7.65 4.50
N LEU A 16 3.11 8.77 4.49
CA LEU A 16 2.62 10.04 3.94
C LEU A 16 2.39 9.94 2.43
N MET A 17 3.29 9.34 1.67
CA MET A 17 3.15 9.17 0.22
C MET A 17 2.03 8.21 -0.14
N ASP A 18 1.87 7.12 0.61
CA ASP A 18 0.81 6.14 0.41
C ASP A 18 -0.56 6.74 0.73
N ASN A 19 -0.66 7.64 1.71
CA ASN A 19 -1.92 8.28 2.11
C ASN A 19 -2.27 9.57 1.37
N CYS A 20 -1.36 10.19 0.61
CA CYS A 20 -1.63 11.51 0.02
C CYS A 20 -2.66 11.45 -1.12
N MET A 21 -2.85 10.29 -1.73
CA MET A 21 -3.84 10.01 -2.78
C MET A 21 -4.77 8.86 -2.34
N PHE A 22 -6.08 8.99 -2.54
CA PHE A 22 -7.06 7.99 -2.11
C PHE A 22 -8.38 8.14 -2.87
N ILE A 23 -9.23 7.11 -2.87
CA ILE A 23 -10.58 7.19 -3.45
C ILE A 23 -11.59 7.63 -2.38
N LYS A 24 -12.45 8.58 -2.77
CA LYS A 24 -13.60 9.03 -1.97
C LYS A 24 -14.72 9.43 -2.92
N ASN A 25 -15.95 8.99 -2.64
CA ASN A 25 -17.11 9.22 -3.51
C ASN A 25 -16.93 8.76 -4.98
N GLY A 26 -16.12 7.73 -5.22
CA GLY A 26 -15.89 7.19 -6.56
C GLY A 26 -14.90 7.98 -7.42
N GLU A 27 -14.18 8.94 -6.86
CA GLU A 27 -13.13 9.69 -7.57
C GLU A 27 -11.82 9.75 -6.75
N ALA A 28 -10.71 10.10 -7.42
CA ALA A 28 -9.43 10.31 -6.77
C ALA A 28 -9.40 11.65 -6.02
N TRP A 29 -8.87 11.63 -4.81
CA TRP A 29 -8.71 12.78 -3.93
C TRP A 29 -7.25 12.92 -3.52
N TYR A 30 -6.84 14.18 -3.36
CA TYR A 30 -5.54 14.55 -2.82
C TYR A 30 -5.71 15.11 -1.40
N ARG A 31 -4.77 14.77 -0.51
CA ARG A 31 -4.64 15.38 0.81
C ARG A 31 -3.22 15.90 1.04
N ASN A 32 -3.13 17.08 1.63
CA ASN A 32 -1.88 17.64 2.14
C ASN A 32 -1.78 17.54 3.67
N PHE A 33 -2.63 16.70 4.27
CA PHE A 33 -2.75 16.46 5.72
C PHE A 33 -3.25 17.63 6.57
N ASN A 34 -3.58 18.76 5.96
CA ASN A 34 -4.37 19.85 6.56
C ASN A 34 -5.76 19.94 5.90
N GLU A 35 -5.82 19.66 4.61
CA GLU A 35 -7.01 19.74 3.76
C GLU A 35 -7.07 18.54 2.81
N GLU A 36 -8.28 18.23 2.37
CA GLU A 36 -8.56 17.24 1.32
C GLU A 36 -9.34 17.92 0.20
N MET A 37 -9.10 17.54 -1.06
CA MET A 37 -9.91 17.98 -2.18
C MET A 37 -9.93 16.95 -3.33
N PRO A 38 -10.94 16.99 -4.20
CA PRO A 38 -10.94 16.22 -5.43
C PRO A 38 -9.65 16.48 -6.22
N PHE A 39 -9.07 15.42 -6.77
CA PHE A 39 -7.78 15.54 -7.44
C PHE A 39 -7.90 16.34 -8.73
N ARG A 40 -9.03 16.21 -9.46
CA ARG A 40 -9.35 17.06 -10.61
C ARG A 40 -9.33 18.54 -10.24
N ASP A 41 -9.93 18.93 -9.11
CA ASP A 41 -9.91 20.32 -8.65
C ASP A 41 -8.49 20.81 -8.32
N SER A 42 -7.66 19.93 -7.75
CA SER A 42 -6.22 20.22 -7.55
C SER A 42 -5.52 20.46 -8.88
N MET A 43 -5.77 19.61 -9.87
CA MET A 43 -5.18 19.74 -11.20
C MET A 43 -5.66 21.00 -11.92
N ARG A 44 -6.95 21.34 -11.87
CA ARG A 44 -7.48 22.60 -12.41
C ARG A 44 -6.74 23.81 -11.82
N LYS A 45 -6.48 23.81 -10.51
CA LYS A 45 -5.67 24.86 -9.85
C LYS A 45 -4.23 24.90 -10.35
N LEU A 46 -3.57 23.74 -10.48
CA LEU A 46 -2.20 23.65 -10.98
C LEU A 46 -2.08 24.13 -12.43
N ILE A 47 -3.00 23.71 -13.30
CA ILE A 47 -3.04 24.10 -14.71
C ILE A 47 -3.18 25.62 -14.83
N LYS A 48 -4.16 26.21 -14.13
CA LYS A 48 -4.36 27.67 -14.11
C LYS A 48 -3.15 28.45 -13.58
N HIS A 49 -2.35 27.85 -12.70
CA HIS A 49 -1.20 28.52 -12.12
C HIS A 49 0.04 28.45 -13.02
N HIS A 50 0.21 27.35 -13.75
CA HIS A 50 1.46 27.05 -14.44
C HIS A 50 1.38 27.13 -15.97
N VAL A 51 0.19 26.97 -16.57
CA VAL A 51 0.02 26.98 -18.03
C VAL A 51 -0.27 28.40 -18.49
N LEU A 52 0.72 29.04 -19.11
CA LEU A 52 0.70 30.45 -19.54
C LEU A 52 0.11 30.62 -20.95
N SER A 53 -1.12 30.15 -21.18
CA SER A 53 -1.79 30.30 -22.48
C SER A 53 -3.14 30.99 -22.33
N GLU A 54 -3.32 32.13 -23.01
CA GLU A 54 -4.56 32.94 -22.95
C GLU A 54 -5.81 32.19 -23.43
N ASP A 55 -5.66 31.14 -24.26
CA ASP A 55 -6.77 30.38 -24.87
C ASP A 55 -7.22 29.13 -24.08
N ILE A 56 -6.69 28.88 -22.88
CA ILE A 56 -7.00 27.67 -22.08
C ILE A 56 -8.00 27.97 -20.93
N TYR A 57 -8.27 29.26 -20.67
CA TYR A 57 -8.92 29.71 -19.44
C TYR A 57 -10.46 29.68 -19.45
N GLU A 58 -11.13 29.71 -20.60
CA GLU A 58 -12.59 29.89 -20.61
C GLU A 58 -13.39 28.63 -20.25
N ASP A 59 -12.79 27.43 -20.27
CA ASP A 59 -13.55 26.18 -20.14
C ASP A 59 -13.07 25.21 -19.05
N ILE A 60 -11.89 25.41 -18.45
CA ILE A 60 -11.38 24.39 -17.52
C ILE A 60 -12.15 24.29 -16.20
N ASP A 61 -12.94 25.29 -15.79
CA ASP A 61 -13.85 25.12 -14.64
C ASP A 61 -15.19 24.52 -15.05
N ASN A 62 -15.55 24.63 -16.33
CA ASN A 62 -16.84 24.21 -16.88
C ASN A 62 -16.79 22.82 -17.49
N MET A 63 -15.60 22.32 -17.81
CA MET A 63 -15.36 20.95 -18.25
C MET A 63 -15.90 19.97 -17.20
N ASP A 64 -16.75 19.06 -17.63
CA ASP A 64 -17.14 17.93 -16.82
C ASP A 64 -15.96 16.98 -16.57
N ALA A 65 -16.20 15.91 -15.79
CA ALA A 65 -15.15 14.97 -15.43
C ALA A 65 -14.59 14.21 -16.64
N GLU A 66 -15.44 13.86 -17.62
CA GLU A 66 -15.02 13.08 -18.79
C GLU A 66 -14.20 13.95 -19.74
N GLN A 67 -14.63 15.18 -20.00
CA GLN A 67 -13.90 16.16 -20.80
C GLN A 67 -12.54 16.48 -20.18
N PHE A 68 -12.49 16.65 -18.86
CA PHE A 68 -11.24 16.92 -18.15
C PHE A 68 -10.29 15.73 -18.25
N ASP A 69 -10.79 14.51 -18.01
CA ASP A 69 -9.99 13.29 -18.07
C ASP A 69 -9.45 13.05 -19.50
N ASP A 70 -10.27 13.27 -20.52
CA ASP A 70 -9.85 13.17 -21.93
C ASP A 70 -8.73 14.17 -22.23
N MET A 71 -8.91 15.46 -21.92
CA MET A 71 -7.87 16.49 -22.11
C MET A 71 -6.55 16.12 -21.43
N MET A 72 -6.59 15.62 -20.18
CA MET A 72 -5.36 15.21 -19.48
C MET A 72 -4.66 14.04 -20.18
N LEU A 73 -5.39 13.08 -20.73
CA LEU A 73 -4.84 11.86 -21.31
C LEU A 73 -4.45 12.02 -22.79
N THR A 74 -5.24 12.76 -23.56
CA THR A 74 -5.11 12.85 -25.02
C THR A 74 -4.44 14.15 -25.44
N ASP A 75 -4.90 15.31 -24.96
CA ASP A 75 -4.31 16.59 -25.36
C ASP A 75 -2.96 16.81 -24.68
N TYR A 76 -2.92 16.73 -23.35
CA TYR A 76 -1.70 16.98 -22.58
C TYR A 76 -0.79 15.74 -22.58
N GLY A 77 -1.37 14.55 -22.39
CA GLY A 77 -0.63 13.30 -22.31
C GLY A 77 0.04 12.88 -23.63
N ALA A 78 -0.54 13.21 -24.79
CA ALA A 78 0.04 12.81 -26.08
C ALA A 78 1.20 13.71 -26.56
N LEU A 79 1.45 14.84 -25.89
CA LEU A 79 2.58 15.72 -26.24
C LEU A 79 3.92 14.99 -26.13
N ALA A 80 4.05 14.08 -25.15
CA ALA A 80 5.27 13.31 -24.89
C ALA A 80 6.55 14.16 -24.80
N ASP A 81 6.42 15.39 -24.29
CA ASP A 81 7.49 16.39 -24.20
C ASP A 81 7.71 16.83 -22.75
N TRP A 82 8.84 16.46 -22.16
CA TRP A 82 9.18 16.78 -20.78
C TRP A 82 9.49 18.27 -20.54
N GLU A 83 9.68 19.06 -21.60
CA GLU A 83 9.81 20.52 -21.49
C GLU A 83 8.44 21.22 -21.44
N SER A 84 7.36 20.53 -21.84
CA SER A 84 5.98 21.01 -21.71
C SER A 84 5.45 20.79 -20.30
N ILE A 85 4.98 21.87 -19.68
CA ILE A 85 4.36 21.82 -18.36
C ILE A 85 3.01 21.07 -18.41
N GLU A 86 2.30 21.16 -19.51
CA GLU A 86 1.06 20.43 -19.79
C GLU A 86 1.30 18.92 -19.70
N PHE A 87 2.33 18.42 -20.39
CA PHE A 87 2.70 17.00 -20.34
C PHE A 87 3.12 16.57 -18.93
N VAL A 88 3.92 17.37 -18.22
CA VAL A 88 4.33 17.07 -16.84
C VAL A 88 3.10 16.98 -15.91
N LEU A 89 2.13 17.86 -16.08
CA LEU A 89 0.87 17.83 -15.32
C LEU A 89 0.02 16.60 -15.67
N ALA A 90 -0.01 16.17 -16.94
CA ALA A 90 -0.66 14.91 -17.33
C ALA A 90 -0.03 13.68 -16.67
N VAL A 91 1.31 13.60 -16.66
CA VAL A 91 2.01 12.51 -15.97
C VAL A 91 1.70 12.53 -14.47
N PHE A 92 1.72 13.70 -13.84
CA PHE A 92 1.35 13.84 -12.43
C PHE A 92 -0.09 13.39 -12.15
N TYR A 93 -1.02 13.73 -13.05
CA TYR A 93 -2.41 13.29 -12.95
C TYR A 93 -2.56 11.77 -13.04
N ILE A 94 -1.94 11.14 -14.04
CA ILE A 94 -1.98 9.68 -14.23
C ILE A 94 -1.40 8.97 -12.99
N MET A 95 -0.24 9.44 -12.51
CA MET A 95 0.40 8.88 -11.33
C MET A 95 -0.45 9.06 -10.07
N GLY A 96 -1.07 10.23 -9.88
CA GLY A 96 -1.94 10.48 -8.74
C GLY A 96 -3.19 9.60 -8.73
N CYS A 97 -3.82 9.40 -9.89
CA CYS A 97 -4.93 8.46 -10.04
C CYS A 97 -4.50 7.01 -9.73
N GLY A 98 -3.36 6.59 -10.26
CA GLY A 98 -2.79 5.26 -9.96
C GLY A 98 -2.46 5.09 -8.46
N MET A 99 -1.91 6.11 -7.82
CA MET A 99 -1.63 6.09 -6.38
C MET A 99 -2.91 5.99 -5.53
N ALA A 100 -4.00 6.63 -5.97
CA ALA A 100 -5.29 6.50 -5.29
C ALA A 100 -5.82 5.06 -5.34
N GLU A 101 -5.67 4.37 -6.48
CA GLU A 101 -6.03 2.95 -6.61
C GLU A 101 -5.14 2.05 -5.74
N VAL A 102 -3.82 2.27 -5.78
CA VAL A 102 -2.88 1.57 -4.89
C VAL A 102 -3.25 1.76 -3.43
N ARG A 103 -3.71 2.95 -3.04
CA ARG A 103 -4.14 3.18 -1.66
C ARG A 103 -5.38 2.37 -1.29
N GLU A 104 -6.35 2.19 -2.18
CA GLU A 104 -7.49 1.31 -1.89
C GLU A 104 -7.06 -0.14 -1.70
N TRP A 105 -6.11 -0.63 -2.51
CA TRP A 105 -5.55 -1.97 -2.34
C TRP A 105 -4.80 -2.11 -1.02
N LEU A 106 -4.06 -1.07 -0.61
CA LEU A 106 -3.38 -1.04 0.68
C LEU A 106 -4.38 -1.00 1.84
N LYS A 107 -5.51 -0.29 1.73
CA LYS A 107 -6.56 -0.33 2.77
C LYS A 107 -7.17 -1.71 2.89
N GLU A 108 -7.50 -2.34 1.76
CA GLU A 108 -8.01 -3.71 1.74
C GLU A 108 -6.99 -4.67 2.37
N TYR A 109 -5.70 -4.49 2.07
CA TYR A 109 -4.62 -5.23 2.71
C TYR A 109 -4.56 -4.98 4.22
N GLU A 110 -4.62 -3.72 4.68
CA GLU A 110 -4.57 -3.36 6.10
C GLU A 110 -5.76 -3.89 6.91
N ASP A 111 -6.95 -3.95 6.31
CA ASP A 111 -8.16 -4.42 6.97
C ASP A 111 -8.28 -5.95 6.96
N ASN A 112 -7.67 -6.60 5.97
CA ASN A 112 -7.66 -8.05 5.81
C ASN A 112 -6.34 -8.73 6.18
N MET A 113 -5.40 -8.06 6.85
CA MET A 113 -4.18 -8.72 7.31
C MET A 113 -4.01 -8.66 8.82
N VAL A 114 -3.56 -9.79 9.38
CA VAL A 114 -3.18 -9.89 10.78
C VAL A 114 -1.68 -9.66 10.88
N HIS A 115 -1.31 -8.68 11.70
CA HIS A 115 0.07 -8.40 12.03
C HIS A 115 0.59 -9.46 13.01
N CYS A 116 1.58 -10.25 12.60
CA CYS A 116 2.30 -11.10 13.53
C CYS A 116 3.35 -10.24 14.26
N GLU A 117 3.17 -10.03 15.57
CA GLU A 117 4.06 -9.17 16.39
C GLU A 117 5.51 -9.66 16.39
N ASN A 118 5.74 -10.97 16.19
CA ASN A 118 7.08 -11.56 16.30
C ASN A 118 7.83 -11.68 14.95
N CYS A 119 7.17 -11.82 13.79
CA CYS A 119 7.88 -12.00 12.51
C CYS A 119 8.05 -10.74 11.66
N LYS A 120 7.42 -9.61 12.05
CA LYS A 120 7.43 -8.33 11.30
C LYS A 120 6.84 -8.39 9.88
N TYR A 121 6.26 -9.52 9.47
CA TYR A 121 5.59 -9.72 8.19
C TYR A 121 4.11 -10.08 8.40
N PHE A 122 3.29 -9.71 7.42
CA PHE A 122 1.84 -9.85 7.48
C PHE A 122 1.38 -11.27 7.14
N GLN A 123 0.29 -11.69 7.77
CA GLN A 123 -0.43 -12.91 7.42
C GLN A 123 -1.73 -12.53 6.69
N TYR A 124 -1.97 -13.12 5.52
CA TYR A 124 -3.26 -13.01 4.82
C TYR A 124 -4.37 -13.53 5.75
N LYS A 125 -5.36 -12.70 6.02
CA LYS A 125 -6.64 -13.14 6.60
C LYS A 125 -7.52 -13.49 5.41
N HIS A 126 -8.11 -14.69 5.46
CA HIS A 126 -9.05 -15.24 4.50
C HIS A 126 -8.43 -15.85 3.23
N ILE A 127 -8.19 -17.16 3.29
CA ILE A 127 -8.46 -18.02 2.13
C ILE A 127 -9.71 -18.80 2.49
N SER A 128 -10.86 -18.43 1.92
CA SER A 128 -12.12 -19.16 2.14
C SER A 128 -12.25 -20.43 1.31
N ASP A 129 -11.36 -20.70 0.35
CA ASP A 129 -11.63 -21.70 -0.69
C ASP A 129 -10.44 -22.61 -1.03
N ILE A 130 -9.69 -23.09 -0.03
CA ILE A 130 -8.85 -24.29 -0.27
C ILE A 130 -9.78 -25.50 -0.23
N HIS A 131 -10.31 -25.87 -1.38
CA HIS A 131 -10.89 -27.19 -1.58
C HIS A 131 -9.78 -28.24 -1.59
N ASP A 132 -9.47 -28.80 -0.41
CA ASP A 132 -9.03 -30.19 -0.35
C ASP A 132 -10.21 -31.10 -0.77
N GLU A 133 -9.93 -32.34 -1.16
CA GLU A 133 -10.88 -33.37 -1.62
C GLU A 133 -12.07 -33.58 -0.64
N THR A 134 -11.94 -33.07 0.58
CA THR A 134 -12.91 -33.11 1.68
C THR A 134 -13.94 -31.97 1.69
N LYS A 135 -13.80 -30.92 0.87
CA LYS A 135 -14.67 -29.71 0.85
C LYS A 135 -14.84 -28.99 2.19
N THR A 136 -13.87 -29.11 3.08
CA THR A 136 -13.92 -28.45 4.39
C THR A 136 -13.54 -26.97 4.24
N VAL A 137 -14.38 -26.06 4.75
CA VAL A 137 -14.04 -24.62 4.81
C VAL A 137 -13.09 -24.42 5.98
N PHE A 138 -11.83 -24.10 5.70
CA PHE A 138 -10.81 -23.89 6.73
C PHE A 138 -10.72 -22.41 7.12
N LYS A 139 -10.72 -22.10 8.42
CA LYS A 139 -10.32 -20.79 8.95
C LYS A 139 -8.89 -20.89 9.45
N GLY A 140 -7.97 -20.20 8.77
CA GLY A 140 -6.56 -20.17 9.14
C GLY A 140 -5.79 -19.10 8.37
N HIS A 141 -4.52 -18.92 8.72
CA HIS A 141 -3.58 -17.97 8.13
C HIS A 141 -2.48 -18.72 7.39
N ILE A 142 -1.98 -18.22 6.25
CA ILE A 142 -0.75 -18.77 5.62
C ILE A 142 0.44 -17.90 5.99
N CYS A 143 1.45 -18.51 6.62
CA CYS A 143 2.73 -17.87 6.85
C CYS A 143 3.54 -17.84 5.54
N GLN A 144 3.91 -16.66 5.05
CA GLN A 144 4.64 -16.49 3.79
C GLN A 144 6.07 -17.07 3.81
N ILE A 145 6.67 -17.24 4.99
CA ILE A 145 8.03 -17.79 5.13
C ILE A 145 8.02 -19.31 5.12
N SER A 146 7.09 -19.93 5.87
CA SER A 146 7.03 -21.39 6.00
C SER A 146 6.11 -22.06 4.97
N ASN A 147 5.27 -21.28 4.27
CA ASN A 147 4.20 -21.77 3.40
C ASN A 147 3.25 -22.78 4.09
N GLN A 148 3.05 -22.62 5.40
CA GLN A 148 2.20 -23.48 6.22
C GLN A 148 0.90 -22.77 6.62
N VAL A 149 -0.17 -23.55 6.72
CA VAL A 149 -1.47 -23.13 7.27
C VAL A 149 -1.39 -23.12 8.79
N VAL A 150 -1.80 -22.00 9.41
CA VAL A 150 -1.74 -21.73 10.84
C VAL A 150 -3.16 -21.51 11.36
N TYR A 151 -3.49 -22.17 12.47
CA TYR A 151 -4.83 -22.14 13.08
C TYR A 151 -4.81 -21.31 14.36
N GLU A 152 -5.68 -20.28 14.41
CA GLU A 152 -6.18 -19.48 15.54
C GLU A 152 -5.22 -18.91 16.61
N GLU A 153 -4.00 -19.39 16.81
CA GLU A 153 -3.05 -18.88 17.80
C GLU A 153 -1.63 -18.72 17.21
N ASP A 154 -1.08 -17.52 17.41
CA ASP A 154 0.21 -17.01 16.95
C ASP A 154 1.34 -18.04 16.90
N TYR A 155 1.86 -18.31 15.69
CA TYR A 155 2.94 -19.30 15.53
C TYR A 155 4.33 -18.78 15.88
N CYS A 156 4.54 -17.48 15.97
CA CYS A 156 5.91 -16.99 15.99
C CYS A 156 6.57 -17.04 17.38
N SER A 157 5.87 -17.55 18.39
CA SER A 157 6.44 -18.03 19.66
C SER A 157 6.98 -19.47 19.58
N LYS A 158 6.55 -20.30 18.62
CA LYS A 158 7.13 -21.65 18.42
C LYS A 158 8.52 -21.63 17.78
N GLY A 159 8.78 -20.67 16.89
CA GLY A 159 10.08 -20.53 16.23
C GLY A 159 11.23 -20.17 17.18
N GLU A 160 10.98 -19.31 18.17
CA GLU A 160 11.98 -19.00 19.20
C GLU A 160 12.21 -20.17 20.17
N ILE A 161 11.15 -20.91 20.52
CA ILE A 161 11.25 -22.09 21.39
C ILE A 161 12.08 -23.19 20.72
N ASP A 162 11.82 -23.50 19.44
CA ASP A 162 12.54 -24.55 18.72
C ASP A 162 14.01 -24.17 18.47
N MET A 163 14.31 -22.90 18.15
CA MET A 163 15.71 -22.44 18.02
C MET A 163 16.47 -22.46 19.34
N ASN A 164 15.82 -22.10 20.45
CA ASN A 164 16.44 -22.14 21.77
C ASN A 164 16.73 -23.58 22.21
N ILE A 165 15.82 -24.51 21.92
CA ILE A 165 16.01 -25.95 22.17
C ILE A 165 17.17 -26.51 21.34
N GLU A 166 17.25 -26.17 20.05
CA GLU A 166 18.35 -26.64 19.19
C GLU A 166 19.69 -26.01 19.59
N LYS A 167 19.70 -24.76 20.05
CA LYS A 167 20.89 -24.10 20.60
C LYS A 167 21.35 -24.74 21.91
N GLU A 168 20.44 -25.01 22.85
CA GLU A 168 20.76 -25.73 24.10
C GLU A 168 21.28 -27.14 23.81
N LYS A 169 20.68 -27.87 22.87
CA LYS A 169 21.17 -29.19 22.44
C LYS A 169 22.58 -29.08 21.86
N ALA A 170 22.86 -28.09 21.02
CA ALA A 170 24.17 -27.88 20.44
C ALA A 170 25.23 -27.56 21.51
N GLU A 171 24.91 -26.71 22.48
CA GLU A 171 25.78 -26.36 23.60
C GLU A 171 26.06 -27.58 24.51
N ILE A 172 25.05 -28.41 24.78
CA ILE A 172 25.21 -29.66 25.53
C ILE A 172 26.12 -30.64 24.78
N VAL A 173 25.92 -30.81 23.47
CA VAL A 173 26.76 -31.69 22.64
C VAL A 173 28.20 -31.20 22.60
N GLU A 174 28.43 -29.88 22.59
CA GLU A 174 29.77 -29.30 22.60
C GLU A 174 30.47 -29.45 23.96
N LYS A 175 29.75 -29.29 25.08
CA LYS A 175 30.27 -29.57 26.43
C LYS A 175 30.68 -31.04 26.58
N ILE A 176 29.85 -31.97 26.09
CA ILE A 176 30.15 -33.41 26.09
C ILE A 176 31.41 -33.72 25.24
N LYS A 177 31.54 -33.13 24.06
CA LYS A 177 32.70 -33.33 23.19
C LYS A 177 34.01 -32.77 23.75
N THR A 178 33.93 -31.69 24.52
CA THR A 178 35.11 -31.00 25.08
C THR A 178 35.49 -31.48 26.48
N GLY A 179 34.73 -32.43 27.06
CA GLY A 179 35.01 -33.00 28.38
C GLY A 179 34.86 -32.00 29.52
N LYS A 180 34.18 -30.88 29.28
CA LYS A 180 33.81 -29.93 30.34
C LYS A 180 32.53 -30.46 30.99
N GLU A 181 32.58 -30.78 32.28
CA GLU A 181 31.43 -31.31 33.03
C GLU A 181 30.20 -30.39 32.89
N LEU A 182 29.02 -31.02 32.89
CA LEU A 182 27.70 -30.40 32.67
C LEU A 182 27.40 -29.25 33.64
#